data_AF-A0AA89B3A2-F1
#
_entry.id   AF-A0AA89B3A2-F1
#
_cell.length_a   1.000
_cell.length_b   1.000
_cell.length_c   1.000
_cell.angle_alpha   90.00
_cell.angle_beta   90.00
_cell.angle_gamma   90.00
#
_symmetry.space_group_name_H-M   'P 1'
#
loop_
_entity.id
_entity.type
_entity.pdbx_description
1 polymer ?
#
loop_
_entity_poly.entity_id
_entity_poly.type
_entity_poly.pdbx_seq_one_letter_code
_entity_poly.pdbx_strand_id
1 'polypeptide(L)' 'MWFHRPFRADDWVLFVILSPAAYNARGFVSGQMFNRKGEIELKYMHFGCQLVVSLTQEGLLRKARTPGSTAVSKL' A
#
# COMPACT_ATOMS: atom_id res chain seq x y z
N MET A 1 8.23 -3.39 7.82
CA MET A 1 7.95 -1.94 7.73
C MET A 1 9.10 -1.20 8.38
N TRP A 2 9.45 -0.03 7.87
CA TRP A 2 10.44 0.87 8.43
C TRP A 2 9.80 2.26 8.55
N PHE A 3 9.71 2.76 9.78
CA PHE A 3 9.12 4.05 10.10
C PHE A 3 10.22 5.11 10.08
N HIS A 4 10.10 6.09 9.19
CA HIS A 4 11.10 7.14 9.00
C HIS A 4 10.77 8.40 9.79
N ARG A 5 9.48 8.64 10.03
CA ARG A 5 8.96 9.83 10.72
C ARG A 5 7.69 9.47 11.50
N PRO A 6 7.39 10.19 12.60
CA PRO A 6 6.07 10.16 13.20
C PRO A 6 5.02 10.57 12.17
N PHE A 7 3.88 9.90 12.18
CA PHE A 7 2.74 10.28 11.36
C PHE A 7 1.45 9.89 12.07
N ARG A 8 0.36 10.52 11.64
CA ARG A 8 -0.98 10.26 12.15
C ARG A 8 -1.69 9.30 11.19
N ALA A 9 -2.15 8.17 11.72
CA ALA A 9 -2.91 7.19 10.93
C ALA A 9 -4.33 7.65 10.59
N ASP A 10 -4.82 8.68 11.28
CA ASP A 10 -6.11 9.33 11.06
C ASP A 10 -6.04 10.52 10.08
N ASP A 11 -4.87 10.81 9.49
CA ASP A 11 -4.69 11.77 8.40
C ASP A 11 -4.46 11.06 7.06
N TRP A 12 -4.57 11.80 5.96
CA TRP A 12 -4.33 11.28 4.62
C TRP A 12 -2.88 10.85 4.42
N VAL A 13 -2.72 9.60 3.98
CA VAL A 13 -1.45 9.00 3.59
C VAL A 13 -1.55 8.48 2.16
N LEU A 14 -0.67 8.96 1.28
CA LEU A 14 -0.50 8.39 -0.06
C LEU A 14 0.31 7.11 0.06
N PHE A 15 -0.30 5.97 -0.29
CA PHE A 15 0.39 4.69 -0.31
C PHE A 15 0.68 4.26 -1.75
N VAL A 16 1.94 4.32 -2.15
CA VAL A 16 2.43 3.87 -3.46
C VAL A 16 2.91 2.43 -3.33
N ILE A 17 2.35 1.54 -4.14
CA ILE A 17 2.61 0.10 -4.09
C ILE A 17 3.14 -0.36 -5.44
N LEU A 18 4.17 -1.22 -5.41
CA LEU A 18 4.72 -1.90 -6.56
C LEU A 18 4.83 -3.40 -6.27
N SER A 19 4.49 -4.24 -7.24
CA SER A 19 4.67 -5.69 -7.17
C SER A 19 5.60 -6.14 -8.29
N PRO A 20 6.93 -6.20 -8.07
CA PRO A 20 7.88 -6.50 -9.15
C PRO A 20 7.93 -7.98 -9.52
N ALA A 21 7.46 -8.89 -8.65
CA ALA A 21 7.57 -10.32 -8.90
C ALA A 21 6.42 -11.13 -8.29
N ALA A 22 5.95 -12.12 -9.04
CA ALA A 22 5.07 -13.17 -8.57
C ALA A 22 5.50 -14.51 -9.18
N TYR A 23 5.80 -15.50 -8.33
CA TYR A 23 6.26 -16.82 -8.75
C TYR A 23 5.96 -17.87 -7.67
N ASN A 24 5.75 -19.13 -8.10
CA ASN A 24 5.54 -20.28 -7.21
C ASN A 24 4.49 -20.03 -6.10
N ALA A 25 3.33 -19.51 -6.50
CA ALA A 25 2.23 -19.13 -5.60
C ALA A 25 2.58 -18.09 -4.53
N ARG A 26 3.64 -17.29 -4.74
CA ARG A 26 4.02 -16.15 -3.88
C ARG A 26 4.10 -14.86 -4.69
N GLY A 27 3.70 -13.76 -4.09
CA GLY A 27 3.82 -12.41 -4.64
C GLY A 27 4.65 -11.54 -3.71
N PHE A 28 5.68 -10.88 -4.25
CA PHE A 28 6.47 -9.90 -3.53
C PHE A 28 5.96 -8.50 -3.84
N VAL A 29 5.75 -7.71 -2.80
CA VAL A 29 5.22 -6.36 -2.87
C VAL A 29 6.15 -5.44 -2.07
N SER A 30 6.44 -4.28 -2.64
CA SER A 30 7.07 -3.16 -1.93
C SER A 30 6.15 -1.95 -1.97
N GLY A 31 6.30 -1.07 -0.99
CA GLY A 31 5.54 0.16 -0.99
C GLY A 31 6.12 1.24 -0.10
N GLN A 32 5.68 2.46 -0.38
CA GLN A 32 6.11 3.68 0.27
C GLN A 32 4.87 4.49 0.64
N MET A 33 4.81 4.93 1.89
CA MET A 33 3.73 5.76 2.41
C MET A 33 4.26 7.17 2.61
N PHE A 34 3.52 8.15 2.10
CA PHE A 34 3.84 9.57 2.20
C PHE A 34 2.72 10.32 2.91
N ASN A 35 3.07 11.22 3.84
CA ASN A 35 2.08 12.12 4.43
C ASN A 35 1.69 13.22 3.43
N ARG A 36 0.54 13.84 3.63
CA ARG A 36 0.12 15.02 2.85
C ARG A 36 0.96 16.27 3.14
N LYS A 37 1.58 16.33 4.32
CA LYS A 37 2.30 17.51 4.80
C LYS A 37 3.77 17.50 4.39
N GLY A 38 4.17 18.48 3.58
CA GLY A 38 5.51 19.03 3.68
C GLY A 38 5.59 19.85 4.96
N GLU A 39 5.85 19.22 6.11
CA GLU A 39 5.98 19.96 7.38
C GLU A 39 7.18 20.90 7.30
N ILE A 40 6.86 22.18 7.13
CA ILE A 40 7.79 23.30 7.16
C ILE A 40 7.78 23.86 8.58
N GLU A 41 8.91 23.76 9.27
CA GLU A 41 9.31 24.76 10.28
C GLU A 41 10.41 25.71 9.75
N LEU A 42 10.76 25.67 8.46
CA LEU A 42 11.73 26.60 7.86
C LEU A 42 11.15 27.33 6.64
N LYS A 43 10.75 28.58 6.91
CA LYS A 43 10.09 29.63 6.12
C LYS A 43 10.45 29.81 4.62
N TYR A 44 11.34 29.02 4.01
CA TYR A 44 11.86 29.30 2.66
C TYR A 44 11.88 28.14 1.65
N MET A 45 11.37 26.93 1.93
CA MET A 45 11.17 25.97 0.84
C MET A 45 10.08 24.91 1.09
N HIS A 46 9.10 24.86 0.19
CA HIS A 46 7.96 23.93 0.24
C HIS A 46 8.28 22.64 -0.54
N PHE A 47 8.80 21.63 0.13
CA PHE A 47 9.08 20.33 -0.49
C PHE A 47 8.01 19.29 -0.12
N GLY A 48 6.96 19.21 -0.95
CA GLY A 48 6.18 17.99 -1.24
C GLY A 48 5.67 17.09 -0.10
N CYS A 49 5.16 15.93 -0.48
CA CYS A 49 4.79 14.86 0.45
C CYS A 49 6.06 14.21 1.04
N GLN A 50 6.11 13.91 2.34
CA GLN A 50 7.29 13.32 2.98
C GLN A 50 7.13 11.81 3.15
N LEU A 51 8.19 11.04 2.91
CA LEU A 51 8.21 9.60 3.16
C LEU A 51 8.13 9.33 4.67
N VAL A 52 7.08 8.63 5.11
CA VAL A 52 6.84 8.27 6.51
C VAL A 52 7.09 6.78 6.78
N VAL A 53 6.79 5.90 5.82
CA VAL A 53 7.02 4.45 5.97
C VAL A 53 7.49 3.84 4.65
N SER A 54 8.53 3.01 4.73
CA SER A 54 8.82 2.01 3.68
C SER A 54 8.34 0.65 4.15
N LEU A 55 7.77 -0.16 3.27
CA LEU A 55 7.39 -1.52 3.61
C LEU A 55 7.55 -2.49 2.46
N THR A 56 7.69 -3.75 2.85
CA THR A 56 7.66 -4.90 1.96
C THR A 56 6.74 -5.95 2.55
N GLN A 57 6.09 -6.71 1.68
CA GLN A 57 5.24 -7.82 2.03
C GLN A 57 5.45 -8.96 1.03
N GLU A 58 5.43 -10.19 1.53
CA GLU A 58 5.24 -11.38 0.71
C GLU A 58 3.86 -11.97 1.01
N GLY A 59 3.15 -12.40 -0.02
CA GLY A 59 1.80 -12.99 0.10
C GLY A 59 1.68 -14.30 -0.66
N LEU A 60 0.88 -15.23 -0.13
CA LEU A 60 0.48 -16.44 -0.84
C LEU A 60 -0.65 -16.11 -1.83
N LEU A 61 -0.48 -16.52 -3.09
CA LEU A 61 -1.44 -16.31 -4.16
C LEU A 61 -2.21 -17.61 -4.43
N ARG A 62 -3.53 -17.49 -4.57
CA ARG A 62 -4.43 -18.59 -4.96
C ARG A 62 -5.29 -18.14 -6.13
N LYS A 63 -5.54 -19.05 -7.07
CA LYS A 63 -6.52 -18.82 -8.14
C LYS A 63 -7.88 -18.47 -7.52
N ALA A 64 -8.43 -17.32 -7.91
CA ALA A 64 -9.79 -16.95 -7.52
C ALA A 64 -10.76 -18.03 -8.01
N ARG A 65 -11.73 -18.41 -7.17
CA ARG A 65 -12.81 -19.28 -7.62
C ARG A 65 -13.65 -18.48 -8.60
N THR A 66 -13.79 -18.97 -9.83
CA THR A 66 -14.81 -18.44 -10.74
C THR A 66 -16.16 -18.64 -10.06
N PRO A 67 -17.04 -17.64 -9.99
CA PRO A 67 -18.42 -17.88 -9.58
C PRO A 67 -18.97 -18.95 -10.53
N GLY A 68 -19.30 -20.13 -10.00
CA GLY A 68 -20.06 -21.11 -10.77
C GLY A 68 -21.37 -20.45 -11.18
N SER A 69 -21.87 -20.75 -12.39
CA SER A 69 -23.19 -20.32 -12.85
C SER A 69 -24.16 -20.37 -11.69
N THR A 70 -24.72 -19.21 -11.33
CA THR A 70 -25.63 -19.02 -10.21
C THR A 70 -26.56 -20.22 -10.13
N ALA A 71 -26.52 -20.96 -9.02
CA ALA A 71 -27.50 -22.00 -8.76
C ALA A 71 -28.87 -21.31 -8.87
N VAL A 72 -29.62 -21.63 -9.92
CA VAL A 72 -30.99 -21.15 -10.08
C VAL A 72 -31.74 -21.69 -8.87
N SER A 73 -32.17 -20.78 -8.00
CA SER A 73 -33.06 -21.10 -6.90
C SER A 73 -34.24 -21.87 -7.47
N LYS A 74 -34.49 -23.08 -6.99
CA LYS A 74 -35.65 -23.91 -7.37
C LYS A 74 -36.92 -23.51 -6.60
N LEU A 75 -37.05 -22.23 -6.27
CA LEU A 75 -38.25 -21.64 -5.69
C LEU A 75 -38.95 -20.83 -6.78
#